data_AF-A0A1H2ET00-F1
#
_entry.id   AF-A0A1H2ET00-F1
#
_cell.length_a   1.000
_cell.length_b   1.000
_cell.length_c   1.000
_cell.angle_alpha   90.00
_cell.angle_beta   90.00
_cell.angle_gamma   90.00
#
_symmetry.space_group_name_H-M   'P 1'
#
loop_
_entity.id
_entity.type
_entity.pdbx_description
1 polymer ?
#
loop_
_entity_poly.entity_id
_entity_poly.type
_entity_poly.pdbx_seq_one_letter_code
_entity_poly.pdbx_strand_id
1 'polypeptide(L)'
;MKKANSPINAEASPSHGNSITSTAPTKIACVLEYMVFTGSLNTFEGEREVGDHSLPSTISDLANGYGLSITRTDEKVPTRWGRPTIVTRYSIPDSEHMKAKVVLAILCKRSKQSPVVTHE
;
A
#
# COMPACT_ATOMS: atom_id res chain seq x y z
N MET A 1 26.53 33.54 24.49
CA MET A 1 26.49 32.17 25.09
C MET A 1 25.91 31.21 24.06
N LYS A 2 26.39 29.97 24.04
CA LYS A 2 26.35 29.01 22.92
C LYS A 2 24.93 28.47 22.62
N LYS A 3 24.63 28.28 21.33
CA LYS A 3 23.47 27.52 20.82
C LYS A 3 23.59 26.05 21.24
N ALA A 4 22.51 25.44 21.72
CA ALA A 4 22.38 23.99 21.86
C ALA A 4 21.31 23.50 20.87
N ASN A 5 21.75 22.79 19.84
CA ASN A 5 20.90 22.12 18.86
C ASN A 5 20.89 20.64 19.25
N SER A 6 19.79 20.15 19.81
CA SER A 6 19.63 18.73 20.15
C SER A 6 19.11 17.98 18.92
N PRO A 7 19.79 16.92 18.44
CA PRO A 7 19.21 16.04 17.42
C PRO A 7 18.22 15.09 18.11
N ILE A 8 16.93 15.25 17.79
CA ILE A 8 15.89 14.27 18.15
C ILE A 8 15.98 13.16 17.10
N ASN A 9 16.66 12.07 17.45
CA ASN A 9 16.62 10.83 16.68
C ASN A 9 15.20 10.27 16.80
N ALA A 10 14.47 10.26 15.69
CA ALA A 10 13.16 9.63 15.58
C ALA A 10 13.35 8.11 15.42
N GLU A 11 13.52 7.40 16.52
CA GLU A 11 13.34 5.94 16.51
C GLU A 11 11.84 5.66 16.50
N ALA A 12 11.32 5.33 15.31
CA ALA A 12 9.95 4.88 15.15
C ALA A 12 9.80 3.47 15.76
N SER A 13 8.95 3.37 16.79
CA SER A 13 8.57 2.11 17.43
C SER A 13 7.92 1.14 16.43
N PRO A 14 8.41 -0.10 16.27
CA PRO A 14 7.71 -1.09 15.46
C PRO A 14 6.48 -1.62 16.22
N SER A 15 5.30 -1.11 15.84
CA SER A 15 4.00 -1.65 16.22
C SER A 15 3.88 -3.07 15.66
N HIS A 16 3.95 -4.07 16.53
CA HIS A 16 3.77 -5.49 16.20
C HIS A 16 2.30 -5.78 15.90
N GLY A 17 1.88 -5.51 14.66
CA GLY A 17 0.83 -6.27 14.00
C GLY A 17 1.50 -7.36 13.16
N ASN A 18 0.90 -8.54 13.06
CA ASN A 18 1.40 -9.63 12.22
C ASN A 18 1.17 -9.28 10.73
N SER A 19 1.82 -8.22 10.26
CA SER A 19 1.71 -7.71 8.90
C SER A 19 2.30 -8.74 7.95
N ILE A 20 1.62 -9.00 6.83
CA ILE A 20 2.27 -9.65 5.70
C ILE A 20 3.43 -8.73 5.32
N THR A 21 4.66 -9.12 5.67
CA THR A 21 5.85 -8.35 5.34
C THR A 21 6.06 -8.47 3.84
N SER A 22 5.43 -7.57 3.09
CA SER A 22 5.62 -7.45 1.65
C SER A 22 7.10 -7.25 1.38
N THR A 23 7.64 -8.06 0.46
CA THR A 23 9.03 -7.88 -0.01
C THR A 23 9.10 -6.88 -1.17
N ALA A 24 7.95 -6.29 -1.51
CA ALA A 24 7.83 -5.39 -2.62
C ALA A 24 8.53 -4.06 -2.32
N PRO A 25 9.17 -3.45 -3.32
CA PRO A 25 10.13 -2.37 -3.10
C PRO A 25 9.52 -0.98 -3.01
N THR A 26 8.21 -0.83 -3.27
CA THR A 26 7.52 0.47 -3.28
C THR A 26 6.11 0.32 -2.73
N LYS A 27 5.55 1.42 -2.22
CA LYS A 27 4.16 1.48 -1.70
C LYS A 27 3.12 0.88 -2.65
N ILE A 28 3.17 1.27 -3.93
CA ILE A 28 2.26 0.77 -4.98
C ILE A 28 2.44 -0.74 -5.18
N ALA A 29 3.69 -1.21 -5.17
CA ALA A 29 4.00 -2.63 -5.34
C ALA A 29 3.54 -3.46 -4.13
N CYS A 30 3.67 -2.95 -2.90
CA CYS A 30 3.20 -3.64 -1.69
C CYS A 30 1.67 -3.81 -1.71
N VAL A 31 0.93 -2.75 -2.06
CA VAL A 31 -0.53 -2.82 -2.19
C VAL A 31 -0.93 -3.83 -3.28
N LEU A 32 -0.29 -3.79 -4.45
CA LEU A 32 -0.60 -4.71 -5.54
C LEU A 32 -0.25 -6.17 -5.21
N GLU A 33 0.88 -6.42 -4.54
CA GLU A 33 1.26 -7.76 -4.08
C GLU A 33 0.20 -8.33 -3.13
N TYR A 34 -0.23 -7.53 -2.15
CA TYR A 34 -1.28 -7.94 -1.22
C TYR A 34 -2.58 -8.25 -1.96
N MET A 35 -3.05 -7.36 -2.84
CA MET A 35 -4.28 -7.57 -3.61
C MET A 35 -4.19 -8.77 -4.56
N VAL A 36 -3.02 -9.09 -5.12
CA VAL A 36 -2.82 -10.31 -5.93
C VAL A 36 -2.93 -11.56 -5.05
N PHE A 37 -2.44 -11.52 -3.81
CA PHE A 37 -2.49 -12.64 -2.89
C PHE A 37 -3.87 -12.86 -2.27
N THR A 38 -4.52 -11.79 -1.79
CA THR A 38 -5.81 -11.87 -1.07
C THR A 38 -7.04 -11.61 -1.94
N GLY A 39 -6.85 -11.05 -3.14
CA GLY A 39 -7.90 -10.67 -4.08
C GLY A 39 -8.56 -9.31 -3.83
N SER A 40 -8.51 -8.79 -2.60
CA SER A 40 -9.15 -7.50 -2.26
C SER A 40 -8.55 -6.81 -1.04
N LEU A 41 -8.83 -5.52 -0.92
CA LEU A 41 -8.35 -4.69 0.19
C LEU A 41 -9.29 -3.49 0.40
N ASN A 42 -9.57 -3.13 1.65
CA ASN A 42 -10.21 -1.85 2.01
C ASN A 42 -9.22 -0.89 2.69
N THR A 43 -9.62 0.38 2.89
CA THR A 43 -8.71 1.41 3.44
C THR A 43 -8.13 1.07 4.81
N PHE A 44 -8.89 0.43 5.70
CA PHE A 44 -8.40 0.05 7.03
C PHE A 44 -7.41 -1.10 6.98
N GLU A 45 -7.67 -2.08 6.12
CA GLU A 45 -6.70 -3.15 5.83
C GLU A 45 -5.48 -2.58 5.12
N GLY A 46 -5.63 -1.58 4.25
CA GLY A 46 -4.52 -0.92 3.57
C GLY A 46 -3.54 -0.31 4.57
N GLU A 47 -4.04 0.39 5.56
CA GLU A 47 -3.22 0.89 6.66
C GLU A 47 -2.61 -0.24 7.50
N ARG A 48 -3.44 -1.19 7.96
CA ARG A 48 -3.02 -2.21 8.93
C ARG A 48 -2.07 -3.26 8.36
N GLU A 49 -2.34 -3.72 7.14
CA GLU A 49 -1.67 -4.88 6.54
C GLU A 49 -0.48 -4.48 5.67
N VAL A 50 -0.56 -3.32 4.98
CA VAL A 50 0.47 -2.87 4.02
C VAL A 50 1.00 -1.45 4.30
N GLY A 51 0.54 -0.79 5.36
CA GLY A 51 1.02 0.54 5.76
C GLY A 51 0.65 1.67 4.80
N ASP A 52 -0.35 1.49 3.92
CA ASP A 52 -0.78 2.53 2.99
C ASP A 52 -1.92 3.38 3.55
N HIS A 53 -1.57 4.55 4.06
CA HIS A 53 -2.53 5.56 4.53
C HIS A 53 -3.35 6.21 3.41
N SER A 54 -2.95 6.01 2.16
CA SER A 54 -3.51 6.71 0.99
C SER A 54 -4.06 5.75 -0.06
N LEU A 55 -4.67 4.65 0.40
CA LEU A 55 -5.17 3.58 -0.47
C LEU A 55 -6.00 4.07 -1.67
N PRO A 56 -6.96 5.01 -1.53
CA PRO A 56 -7.71 5.51 -2.68
C PRO A 56 -6.84 6.13 -3.79
N SER A 57 -5.79 6.85 -3.42
CA SER A 57 -4.82 7.42 -4.36
C SER A 57 -3.97 6.34 -5.00
N THR A 58 -3.46 5.39 -4.22
CA THR A 58 -2.69 4.24 -4.72
C THR A 58 -3.48 3.38 -5.71
N ILE A 59 -4.75 3.11 -5.42
CA ILE A 59 -5.66 2.41 -6.33
C ILE A 59 -5.90 3.20 -7.61
N SER A 60 -5.99 4.54 -7.51
CA SER A 60 -6.12 5.39 -8.68
C SER A 60 -4.87 5.36 -9.57
N ASP A 61 -3.68 5.32 -8.98
CA ASP A 61 -2.43 5.14 -9.71
C ASP A 61 -2.36 3.76 -10.38
N LEU A 62 -2.79 2.70 -9.71
CA LEU A 62 -2.88 1.35 -10.29
C LEU A 62 -3.86 1.29 -11.47
N ALA A 63 -5.03 1.88 -11.33
CA ALA A 63 -6.05 1.86 -12.37
C ALA A 63 -5.65 2.72 -13.58
N ASN A 64 -5.24 3.97 -13.35
CA ASN A 64 -4.99 4.91 -14.43
C ASN A 64 -3.57 4.84 -14.98
N GLY A 65 -2.58 4.62 -14.12
CA GLY A 65 -1.17 4.56 -14.50
C GLY A 65 -0.74 3.21 -15.08
N TYR A 66 -1.36 2.12 -14.64
CA TYR A 66 -1.02 0.76 -15.07
C TYR A 66 -2.18 0.04 -15.78
N GLY A 67 -3.33 0.69 -15.92
CA GLY A 67 -4.47 0.18 -16.67
C GLY A 67 -5.16 -1.01 -16.02
N LEU A 68 -5.06 -1.19 -14.71
CA LEU A 68 -5.72 -2.31 -14.01
C LEU A 68 -7.20 -2.02 -13.79
N SER A 69 -8.08 -2.94 -14.20
CA SER A 69 -9.50 -2.84 -13.86
C SER A 69 -9.68 -3.25 -12.39
N ILE A 70 -10.14 -2.32 -11.56
CA ILE A 70 -10.35 -2.53 -10.11
C ILE A 70 -11.81 -2.25 -9.78
N THR A 71 -12.48 -3.26 -9.23
CA THR A 71 -13.86 -3.15 -8.76
C THR A 71 -13.90 -2.39 -7.45
N ARG A 72 -14.90 -1.53 -7.29
CA ARG A 72 -15.14 -0.71 -6.10
C ARG A 72 -16.50 -1.07 -5.54
N THR A 73 -16.56 -1.49 -4.28
CA THR A 73 -17.81 -1.88 -3.64
C THR A 73 -17.87 -1.29 -2.23
N ASP A 74 -19.03 -0.76 -1.85
CA ASP A 74 -19.25 -0.26 -0.50
C ASP A 74 -19.30 -1.43 0.50
N GLU A 75 -18.53 -1.31 1.57
CA GLU A 75 -18.41 -2.28 2.66
C GLU A 75 -18.71 -1.58 3.99
N LYS A 76 -19.61 -2.16 4.79
CA LYS A 76 -19.86 -1.71 6.16
C LYS A 76 -18.87 -2.37 7.11
N VAL A 77 -18.03 -1.57 7.77
CA VAL A 77 -17.01 -2.03 8.72
C VAL A 77 -17.40 -1.58 10.13
N PRO A 78 -17.31 -2.46 11.14
CA PRO A 78 -17.57 -2.08 12.53
C PRO A 78 -16.56 -1.04 13.02
N THR A 79 -17.01 -0.12 13.87
CA THR A 79 -16.13 0.84 14.55
C THR A 79 -16.19 0.64 16.06
N ARG A 80 -15.16 1.12 16.77
CA ARG A 80 -15.03 1.01 18.23
C ARG A 80 -16.13 1.75 19.01
N TRP A 81 -16.86 2.66 18.37
CA TRP A 81 -17.92 3.48 18.98
C TRP A 81 -19.33 2.95 18.66
N GLY A 82 -19.43 1.71 18.17
CA GLY A 82 -20.70 1.00 18.00
C GLY A 82 -21.52 1.39 16.78
N ARG A 83 -21.03 2.31 15.93
CA ARG A 83 -21.67 2.68 14.66
C ARG A 83 -20.82 2.19 13.50
N PRO A 84 -21.32 1.33 12.59
CA PRO A 84 -20.54 0.92 11.44
C PRO A 84 -20.27 2.12 10.53
N THR A 85 -19.10 2.12 9.90
CA THR A 85 -18.74 3.09 8.85
C THR A 85 -18.75 2.39 7.50
N ILE A 86 -19.04 3.13 6.44
CA ILE A 86 -18.93 2.61 5.07
C ILE A 86 -17.54 2.95 4.55
N VAL A 87 -16.85 1.96 4.02
CA VAL A 87 -15.59 2.13 3.30
C VAL A 87 -15.70 1.49 1.92
N THR A 88 -14.81 1.86 1.01
CA THR A 88 -14.71 1.19 -0.28
C THR A 88 -13.79 -0.01 -0.17
N ARG A 89 -14.29 -1.18 -0.56
CA ARG A 89 -13.47 -2.36 -0.85
C ARG A 89 -13.06 -2.33 -2.32
N TYR A 90 -11.77 -2.53 -2.55
CA TYR A 90 -11.17 -2.64 -3.86
C TYR A 90 -10.84 -4.11 -4.13
N SER A 91 -11.22 -4.63 -5.30
CA SER A 91 -10.88 -6.00 -5.69
C SER A 91 -10.37 -6.08 -7.12
N ILE A 92 -9.49 -7.05 -7.35
CA ILE A 92 -8.99 -7.40 -8.68
C ILE A 92 -9.92 -8.50 -9.21
N PRO A 93 -10.68 -8.26 -10.30
CA PRO A 93 -11.45 -9.32 -10.93
C PRO A 93 -10.54 -10.47 -11.38
N ASP A 94 -11.04 -11.70 -11.41
CA ASP A 94 -10.26 -12.87 -11.83
C ASP A 94 -9.63 -12.70 -13.22
N SER A 95 -10.35 -12.03 -14.13
CA SER A 95 -9.87 -11.70 -15.48
C SER A 95 -8.64 -10.80 -15.51
N GLU A 96 -8.42 -10.00 -14.46
CA GLU A 96 -7.30 -9.06 -14.34
C GLU A 96 -6.12 -9.63 -13.54
N HIS A 97 -6.26 -10.80 -12.91
CA HIS A 97 -5.26 -11.34 -11.99
C HIS A 97 -3.89 -11.55 -12.68
N MET A 98 -3.91 -12.05 -13.92
CA MET A 98 -2.68 -12.23 -14.70
C MET A 98 -2.02 -10.90 -15.05
N LYS A 99 -2.80 -9.88 -15.41
CA LYS A 99 -2.28 -8.54 -15.69
C LYS A 99 -1.68 -7.90 -14.44
N ALA A 100 -2.35 -8.04 -13.29
CA ALA A 100 -1.87 -7.58 -12.00
C ALA A 100 -0.51 -8.19 -11.63
N LYS A 101 -0.33 -9.51 -11.84
CA LYS A 101 0.97 -10.18 -11.65
C LYS A 101 2.07 -9.62 -12.55
N VAL A 102 1.75 -9.33 -13.82
CA VAL A 102 2.70 -8.72 -14.77
C VAL A 102 3.10 -7.32 -14.32
N VAL A 103 2.12 -6.48 -13.94
CA VAL A 103 2.39 -5.12 -13.42
C VAL A 103 3.24 -5.18 -12.16
N LEU A 104 2.95 -6.09 -11.23
CA LEU A 104 3.75 -6.31 -10.03
C LEU A 104 5.21 -6.64 -10.38
N ALA A 105 5.44 -7.54 -11.34
CA ALA A 105 6.79 -7.87 -11.79
C ALA A 105 7.53 -6.66 -12.41
N ILE A 106 6.83 -5.79 -13.14
CA ILE A 106 7.39 -4.55 -13.70
C ILE A 106 7.78 -3.58 -12.57
N LEU A 107 6.89 -3.36 -11.61
CA LEU A 107 7.14 -2.51 -10.44
C LEU A 107 8.36 -2.99 -9.64
N CYS A 108 8.47 -4.31 -9.43
CA CYS A 108 9.58 -4.92 -8.71
C CYS A 108 10.91 -4.88 -9.48
N LYS A 109 10.89 -4.79 -10.83
CA LYS A 109 12.10 -4.62 -11.65
C LYS A 109 12.57 -3.17 -11.68
N ARG A 110 11.64 -2.20 -11.77
CA ARG A 110 11.96 -0.78 -11.89
C ARG A 110 12.69 -0.24 -10.66
N SER A 111 12.32 -0.68 -9.47
CA SER A 111 13.01 -0.28 -8.23
C SER A 111 14.46 -0.75 -8.16
N LYS A 112 14.79 -1.91 -8.76
CA LYS A 112 16.15 -2.45 -8.79
C LYS A 112 17.07 -1.68 -9.74
N GLN A 113 16.52 -0.80 -10.56
CA GLN A 113 17.24 -0.05 -11.60
C GLN A 113 17.44 1.42 -11.24
N SER A 114 16.90 1.92 -10.12
CA SER A 114 17.16 3.29 -9.66
C SER A 114 18.61 3.41 -9.20
N PRO A 115 19.47 4.21 -9.86
CA PRO A 115 20.81 4.46 -9.36
C PRO A 115 20.71 5.21 -8.04
N VAL A 116 21.48 4.79 -7.03
CA VAL A 116 21.74 5.59 -5.84
C VAL A 116 22.37 6.88 -6.30
N VAL A 117 21.62 7.98 -6.33
CA VAL A 117 22.18 9.31 -6.55
C VAL A 117 22.85 9.71 -5.25
N THR A 118 24.14 9.40 -5.13
CA THR A 118 25.02 9.94 -4.10
C THR A 118 25.21 11.41 -4.44
N HIS A 119 24.55 12.31 -3.70
CA HIS A 119 24.92 13.71 -3.70
C HIS A 119 26.18 13.84 -2.82
N GLU A 120 27.33 14.05 -3.47
CA GLU A 120 28.57 14.54 -2.84
C GLU A 120 28.47 16.04 -2.57
#